data_AF-A0A6A7M8R7-F1
#
_entry.id   AF-A0A6A7M8R7-F1
#
_cell.length_a   1.000
_cell.length_b   1.000
_cell.length_c   1.000
_cell.angle_alpha   90.00
_cell.angle_beta   90.00
_cell.angle_gamma   90.00
#
_symmetry.space_group_name_H-M   'P 1'
#
loop_
_entity.id
_entity.type
_entity.pdbx_description
1 polymer ?
#
loop_
_entity_poly.entity_id
_entity_poly.type
_entity_poly.pdbx_seq_one_letter_code
_entity_poly.pdbx_strand_id
1 'polypeptide(L)' 'MAGYGQFCAIARAQEVLCGRWTLLVVRELLCGSRRFSDIRRGIPRISRTMLSER' A
#
# COMPACT_ATOMS: atom_id res chain seq x y z
N MET A 1 22.47 12.28 -22.73
CA MET A 1 21.58 11.63 -21.75
C MET A 1 20.99 10.41 -22.44
N ALA A 2 21.60 9.24 -22.26
CA ALA A 2 21.17 8.01 -22.92
C ALA A 2 19.82 7.59 -22.30
N GLY A 3 18.75 7.82 -23.04
CA GLY A 3 17.40 7.49 -22.60
C GLY A 3 17.19 5.98 -22.62
N TYR A 4 16.72 5.43 -21.51
CA TYR A 4 15.83 4.29 -21.57
C TYR A 4 14.43 4.87 -21.79
N GLY A 5 14.07 5.10 -23.06
CA GLY A 5 12.75 5.58 -23.49
C GLY A 5 11.65 4.53 -23.29
N GLN A 6 11.63 3.88 -22.13
CA GLN A 6 10.78 2.76 -21.80
C GLN A 6 9.97 3.13 -20.55
N PHE A 7 8.68 3.35 -20.74
CA PHE A 7 7.72 3.39 -19.65
C PHE A 7 7.67 2.00 -19.01
N CYS A 8 8.35 1.82 -17.88
CA CYS A 8 8.21 0.60 -17.10
C CYS A 8 7.01 0.74 -16.16
N ALA A 9 5.88 0.14 -16.55
CA ALA A 9 4.64 0.15 -15.76
C ALA A 9 4.86 -0.39 -14.33
N ILE A 10 5.73 -1.40 -14.20
CA ILE A 10 6.09 -1.99 -12.91
C ILE A 10 6.85 -0.98 -12.05
N ALA A 11 7.83 -0.26 -12.62
CA ALA A 11 8.59 0.77 -11.90
C ALA A 11 7.72 1.99 -11.52
N ARG A 12 6.62 2.26 -12.23
CA ARG A 12 5.58 3.21 -11.78
C ARG A 12 4.71 2.67 -10.68
N ALA A 13 4.22 1.44 -10.81
CA ALA A 13 3.41 0.83 -9.76
C ALA A 13 4.19 0.74 -8.44
N GLN A 14 5.50 0.47 -8.51
CA GLN A 14 6.37 0.32 -7.34
C GLN A 14 6.45 1.60 -6.49
N GLU A 15 6.40 2.78 -7.10
CA GLU A 15 6.41 4.03 -6.33
C GLU A 15 5.23 4.21 -5.39
N VAL A 16 4.08 3.63 -5.75
CA VAL A 16 2.86 3.74 -4.96
C VAL A 16 2.70 2.52 -4.06
N LEU A 17 3.02 1.32 -4.56
CA LEU A 17 2.71 0.05 -3.90
C LEU A 17 3.78 -0.43 -2.92
N CYS A 18 5.05 0.00 -3.02
CA CYS A 18 6.12 -0.48 -2.15
C CYS A 18 6.23 0.23 -0.78
N GLY A 19 5.20 0.97 -0.36
CA GLY A 19 5.09 1.37 1.03
C GLY A 19 5.00 0.13 1.93
N ARG A 20 5.68 0.15 3.09
CA ARG A 20 5.79 -0.98 4.05
C ARG A 20 4.45 -1.63 4.37
N TRP A 21 3.37 -0.86 4.39
CA TRP A 21 2.03 -1.32 4.75
C TRP A 21 1.03 -1.32 3.59
N THR A 22 1.36 -0.73 2.45
CA THR A 22 0.41 -0.45 1.36
C THR A 22 -0.28 -1.72 0.87
N LEU A 23 0.50 -2.76 0.53
CA LEU A 23 -0.06 -4.03 0.05
C LEU A 23 -0.88 -4.78 1.12
N LEU A 24 -0.54 -4.60 2.40
CA LEU A 24 -1.30 -5.20 3.49
C LEU A 24 -2.65 -4.50 3.69
N VAL A 25 -2.70 -3.18 3.53
CA VAL A 25 -3.95 -2.41 3.54
C VAL A 25 -4.81 -2.80 2.34
N VAL A 26 -4.23 -2.88 1.14
CA VAL A 26 -4.95 -3.34 -0.07
C VAL A 26 -5.52 -4.75 0.14
N ARG A 27 -4.74 -5.67 0.72
CA ARG A 27 -5.23 -7.01 1.07
C ARG A 27 -6.44 -6.96 1.98
N GLU A 28 -6.42 -6.17 3.05
CA GLU A 28 -7.56 -6.08 3.97
C GLU A 28 -8.82 -5.53 3.28
N LEU A 29 -8.66 -4.53 2.41
CA LEU A 29 -9.77 -4.01 1.60
C LEU A 29 -10.35 -5.07 0.66
N LEU A 30 -9.49 -5.85 -0.01
CA LEU A 30 -9.91 -6.96 -0.88
C LEU A 30 -10.56 -8.10 -0.09
N CYS A 31 -10.14 -8.35 1.15
CA CYS A 31 -10.76 -9.30 2.07
C CYS A 31 -12.08 -8.80 2.67
N GLY A 32 -12.53 -7.58 2.33
CA GLY A 32 -13.83 -7.05 2.72
C GLY A 32 -13.83 -6.16 3.97
N SER A 33 -12.66 -5.82 4.53
CA SER A 33 -12.56 -4.82 5.61
C SER A 33 -13.05 -3.47 5.10
N ARG A 34 -14.09 -2.92 5.74
CA ARG A 34 -14.69 -1.61 5.37
C ARG A 34 -14.48 -0.52 6.43
N ARG A 35 -14.08 -0.89 7.64
CA ARG A 35 -13.82 0.07 8.73
C ARG A 35 -12.34 0.10 9.08
N PHE A 36 -11.90 1.26 9.56
CA PHE A 36 -10.53 1.47 10.05
C PHE A 36 -10.13 0.46 11.15
N SER A 37 -11.07 0.11 12.03
CA SER A 37 -10.89 -0.90 13.08
C SER A 37 -10.56 -2.28 12.52
N ASP A 38 -11.15 -2.63 11.40
CA ASP A 38 -11.07 -3.96 10.80
C ASP A 38 -9.71 -4.11 10.12
N ILE A 39 -9.31 -3.11 9.34
CA ILE A 39 -7.99 -3.04 8.70
C ILE A 39 -6.88 -3.07 9.76
N ARG A 40 -7.00 -2.29 10.84
CA ARG A 40 -6.02 -2.29 11.93
C ARG A 40 -5.94 -3.64 12.64
N ARG A 41 -7.06 -4.36 12.75
CA ARG A 41 -7.09 -5.71 13.35
C ARG A 41 -6.39 -6.74 12.46
N GLY A 42 -6.53 -6.61 11.14
CA GLY A 42 -5.83 -7.45 10.16
C GLY A 42 -4.33 -7.19 10.06
N ILE A 43 -3.85 -6.03 10.55
CA ILE A 43 -2.44 -5.63 10.52
C ILE A 43 -1.97 -5.25 11.94
N PRO A 44 -1.79 -6.22 12.86
CA PRO A 44 -1.60 -5.93 14.29
C PRO A 44 -0.34 -5.12 14.64
N ARG A 45 0.63 -5.01 13.71
CA ARG A 45 1.88 -4.26 13.90
C ARG A 45 1.84 -2.82 13.36
N ILE A 46 0.76 -2.41 12.68
CA ILE A 46 0.63 -1.04 12.20
C ILE A 46 0.16 -0.12 13.32
N SER A 47 0.80 1.04 13.48
CA SER A 47 0.30 2.04 14.41
C SER A 47 -0.94 2.73 13.83
N ARG A 48 -1.78 3.30 14.70
CA ARG A 48 -2.95 4.08 14.26
C ARG A 48 -2.53 5.28 13.40
N THR A 49 -1.43 5.95 13.77
CA THR A 49 -0.91 7.11 13.04
C THR A 49 -0.45 6.73 11.64
N MET A 50 0.32 5.65 11.51
CA MET A 50 0.79 5.15 10.20
C MET A 50 -0.36 4.71 9.30
N LEU A 51 -1.43 4.11 9.86
CA LEU A 51 -2.60 3.71 9.07
C LEU A 51 -3.46 4.91 8.64
N SER A 52 -3.37 6.05 9.33
CA SER A 52 -4.07 7.29 8.98
C SER A 52 -3.25 8.22 8.08
N GLU A 53 -1.97 7.91 7.87
CA GLU A 53 -1.08 8.65 6.99
C GLU A 53 -1.46 8.41 5.51
N ARG A 54 -1.24 9.41 4.66
CA ARG A 54 -1.69 9.43 3.26
C ARG A 54 -0.59 8.97 2.32
#